data_AF-A0A942L3S0-F1
#
_entry.id   AF-A0A942L3S0-F1
#
_cell.length_a   1.000
_cell.length_b   1.000
_cell.length_c   1.000
_cell.angle_alpha   90.00
_cell.angle_beta   90.00
_cell.angle_gamma   90.00
#
_symmetry.space_group_name_H-M   'P 1'
#
loop_
_entity.id
_entity.type
_entity.pdbx_description
1 polymer ?
#
loop_
_entity_poly.entity_id
_entity_poly.type
_entity_poly.pdbx_seq_one_letter_code
_entity_poly.pdbx_strand_id
1 'polypeptide(L)' 'MPYITGDCRFQLEMAQCLDDYVGKDNPVRVIDVFVDTLDLNTLGFQKATLAKTGRPPFHPGDLIRLYIYGYTNGI' A
#
# COMPACT_ATOMS: atom_id res chain seq x y z
N MET A 1 -12.75 20.14 33.70
CA MET A 1 -12.21 19.15 32.74
C MET A 1 -12.87 19.44 31.40
N PRO A 2 -12.13 19.70 30.31
CA PRO A 2 -12.77 19.92 29.02
C PRO A 2 -13.29 18.58 28.49
N TYR A 3 -14.53 18.59 28.01
CA TYR A 3 -15.12 17.44 27.32
C TYR A 3 -14.42 17.27 25.96
N ILE A 4 -14.22 16.03 25.53
CA ILE A 4 -13.79 15.75 24.16
C ILE A 4 -14.96 16.10 23.24
N THR A 5 -14.81 17.11 22.41
CA THR A 5 -15.77 17.49 21.37
C THR A 5 -15.48 16.71 20.09
N GLY A 6 -16.50 16.11 19.49
CA GLY A 6 -16.37 15.42 18.19
C GLY A 6 -16.42 16.37 17.00
N ASP A 7 -16.21 15.84 15.80
CA ASP A 7 -16.15 16.61 14.56
C ASP A 7 -17.52 17.09 14.05
N CYS A 8 -17.52 18.16 13.26
CA CYS A 8 -18.74 18.75 12.72
C CYS A 8 -19.32 17.88 11.59
N ARG A 9 -20.64 17.64 11.61
CA ARG A 9 -21.34 16.85 10.56
C ARG A 9 -21.24 17.44 9.14
N PHE A 10 -20.89 18.72 9.02
CA PHE A 10 -20.74 19.43 7.74
C PHE A 10 -19.26 19.74 7.41
N GLN A 11 -18.32 19.15 8.15
CA GLN A 11 -16.90 19.34 7.91
C GLN A 11 -16.51 18.71 6.58
N LEU A 12 -15.88 19.52 5.73
CA LEU A 12 -15.22 19.05 4.51
C LEU A 12 -13.73 18.86 4.85
N GLU A 13 -13.25 17.63 4.69
CA GLU A 13 -11.82 17.33 4.76
C GLU A 13 -11.30 17.09 3.34
N MET A 14 -10.20 17.77 3.00
CA MET A 14 -9.55 17.64 1.70
C MET A 14 -8.09 17.30 1.95
N ALA A 15 -7.71 16.04 1.70
CA ALA A 15 -6.30 15.67 1.60
C ALA A 15 -5.76 16.09 0.22
N GLN A 16 -4.47 16.43 0.15
CA GLN A 16 -3.80 16.74 -1.12
C GLN A 16 -3.58 15.45 -1.92
N CYS A 17 -3.42 14.32 -1.24
CA CYS A 17 -3.39 12.99 -1.83
C CYS A 17 -3.80 11.90 -0.82
N LEU A 18 -4.05 10.68 -1.29
CA LEU A 18 -4.36 9.54 -0.42
C LEU A 18 -3.24 9.23 0.59
N ASP A 19 -2.01 9.58 0.25
CA ASP A 19 -0.83 9.33 1.07
C ASP A 19 -0.82 10.16 2.36
N ASP A 20 -1.53 11.29 2.38
CA ASP A 20 -1.62 12.17 3.57
C ASP A 20 -2.36 11.49 4.73
N TYR A 21 -3.19 10.49 4.43
CA TYR A 21 -3.86 9.68 5.45
C TYR A 21 -2.93 8.63 6.09
N VAL A 22 -1.77 8.37 5.48
CA VAL A 22 -0.81 7.39 5.96
C VAL A 22 0.24 8.09 6.82
N GLY A 23 0.15 7.89 8.13
CA GLY A 23 1.10 8.44 9.10
C GLY A 23 2.56 8.12 8.75
N LYS A 24 3.48 9.02 9.10
CA LYS A 24 4.91 8.91 8.78
C LYS A 24 5.55 7.63 9.33
N ASP A 25 5.12 7.21 10.51
CA ASP A 25 5.63 6.01 11.20
C ASP A 25 4.80 4.75 10.92
N ASN A 26 3.89 4.79 9.94
CA ASN A 26 3.07 3.63 9.61
C ASN A 26 3.96 2.51 9.02
N PRO A 27 3.84 1.26 9.50
CA PRO A 27 4.66 0.14 9.01
C PRO A 27 4.51 -0.12 7.50
N VAL A 28 3.43 0.32 6.86
CA VAL A 28 3.27 0.21 5.39
C VAL A 28 4.42 0.88 4.63
N ARG A 29 5.01 1.94 5.19
CA ARG A 29 6.18 2.62 4.60
C ARG A 29 7.39 1.70 4.48
N VAL A 30 7.58 0.82 5.46
CA VAL A 30 8.66 -0.18 5.46
C VAL A 30 8.35 -1.28 4.44
N ILE A 31 7.09 -1.69 4.32
CA ILE A 31 6.64 -2.67 3.33
C ILE A 31 6.90 -2.14 1.91
N ASP A 32 6.58 -0.86 1.65
CA ASP A 32 6.81 -0.22 0.36
C ASP A 32 8.29 -0.25 -0.02
N VAL A 33 9.17 0.27 0.87
CA VAL A 33 10.62 0.29 0.64
C VAL A 33 11.17 -1.13 0.47
N PHE A 34 10.73 -2.08 1.30
CA PHE A 34 11.16 -3.47 1.18
C PHE A 34 10.83 -4.04 -0.20
N VAL A 35 9.58 -3.93 -0.65
CA VAL A 35 9.15 -4.49 -1.93
C VAL A 35 9.82 -3.78 -3.10
N ASP A 36 10.04 -2.47 -3.02
CA ASP A 36 10.73 -1.69 -4.05
C ASP A 36 12.19 -2.10 -4.24
N THR A 37 12.84 -2.64 -3.21
CA THR A 37 14.22 -3.13 -3.29
C THR A 37 14.35 -4.53 -3.91
N LEU A 38 13.24 -5.25 -4.12
CA LEU A 38 13.26 -6.62 -4.63
C LEU A 38 13.39 -6.64 -6.16
N ASP A 39 14.37 -7.38 -6.68
CA ASP A 39 14.39 -7.75 -8.09
C ASP A 39 13.49 -8.98 -8.32
N LEU A 40 12.24 -8.73 -8.67
CA LEU A 40 11.22 -9.76 -8.86
C LEU A 40 11.55 -10.72 -10.01
N ASN A 41 12.34 -10.30 -11.01
CA ASN A 41 12.76 -11.19 -12.09
C ASN A 41 13.78 -12.21 -11.59
N THR A 42 14.78 -11.77 -10.83
CA THR A 42 15.81 -12.67 -10.26
C THR A 42 15.23 -13.60 -9.19
N LEU A 43 14.21 -13.16 -8.46
CA LEU A 43 13.46 -13.98 -7.51
C LEU A 43 12.52 -15.00 -8.18
N GLY A 44 12.42 -15.00 -9.52
CA GLY A 44 11.69 -16.01 -10.27
C GLY A 44 10.18 -15.74 -10.40
N PHE A 45 9.71 -14.50 -10.18
CA PHE A 45 8.31 -14.16 -10.41
C PHE A 45 8.00 -14.18 -11.91
N GLN A 46 7.22 -15.18 -12.34
CA GLN A 46 6.88 -15.42 -13.75
C GLN A 46 6.13 -14.26 -14.43
N LYS A 47 5.48 -13.39 -13.64
CA LYS A 47 4.69 -12.24 -14.12
C LYS A 47 5.40 -10.91 -13.90
N ALA A 48 6.68 -10.92 -13.53
CA ALA A 48 7.49 -9.70 -13.45
C ALA A 48 7.81 -9.12 -14.83
N THR A 49 7.78 -9.96 -15.88
CA THR A 49 7.84 -9.52 -17.28
C THR A 49 6.46 -9.66 -17.94
N LEU A 50 6.00 -8.61 -18.60
CA LEU A 50 4.72 -8.62 -19.31
C LEU A 50 4.78 -9.52 -20.54
N ALA A 51 3.68 -10.25 -20.79
CA ALA A 51 3.50 -10.99 -22.03
C ALA A 51 3.31 -10.01 -23.21
N LYS A 52 3.73 -10.42 -24.41
CA LYS A 52 3.56 -9.62 -25.64
C LYS A 52 2.10 -9.38 -26.01
N THR A 53 1.19 -10.26 -25.60
CA THR A 53 -0.23 -10.22 -25.94
C THR A 53 -1.09 -10.66 -24.75
N GLY A 54 -2.37 -10.28 -24.77
CA GLY A 54 -3.34 -10.61 -23.73
C GLY A 54 -3.54 -9.50 -22.69
N ARG A 55 -4.33 -9.80 -21.65
CA ARG A 55 -4.59 -8.86 -20.54
C ARG A 55 -3.35 -8.77 -19.63
N PRO A 56 -2.84 -7.57 -19.35
CA PRO A 56 -1.75 -7.40 -18.39
C PRO A 56 -2.15 -7.94 -17.01
N PRO A 57 -1.28 -8.73 -16.34
CA PRO A 57 -1.48 -9.12 -14.95
C PRO A 57 -1.29 -7.90 -14.02
N PHE A 58 -1.73 -8.03 -12.76
CA PHE A 58 -1.27 -7.12 -11.70
C PHE A 58 0.24 -7.25 -11.52
N HIS A 59 0.90 -6.16 -11.14
CA HIS A 59 2.32 -6.20 -10.86
C HIS A 59 2.58 -7.09 -9.63
N PRO A 60 3.53 -8.05 -9.70
CA PRO A 60 3.77 -8.96 -8.59
C PRO A 60 4.16 -8.23 -7.29
N GLY A 61 4.84 -7.09 -7.38
CA GLY A 61 5.15 -6.25 -6.22
C GLY A 61 3.89 -5.77 -5.48
N ASP A 62 2.83 -5.39 -6.19
CA ASP A 62 1.60 -4.90 -5.55
C ASP A 62 0.91 -6.03 -4.76
N LEU A 63 0.94 -7.25 -5.32
CA LEU A 63 0.43 -8.44 -4.65
C LEU A 63 1.26 -8.80 -3.42
N ILE A 64 2.58 -8.64 -3.47
CA ILE A 64 3.46 -8.87 -2.32
C ILE A 64 3.19 -7.84 -1.22
N ARG A 65 3.06 -6.55 -1.57
CA ARG A 65 2.69 -5.50 -0.59
C ARG A 65 1.39 -5.85 0.12
N LEU A 66 0.37 -6.25 -0.64
CA LEU A 66 -0.92 -6.65 -0.09
C LEU A 66 -0.80 -7.89 0.82
N TYR A 67 -0.03 -8.88 0.39
CA TYR A 67 0.17 -10.12 1.16
C TYR A 67 0.88 -9.85 2.49
N ILE A 68 1.99 -9.10 2.47
CA ILE A 68 2.73 -8.74 3.69
C ILE A 68 1.84 -7.89 4.60
N TYR A 69 1.16 -6.89 4.05
CA TYR A 69 0.26 -6.03 4.84
C TYR A 69 -0.85 -6.84 5.52
N GLY A 70 -1.53 -7.73 4.78
CA GLY A 70 -2.55 -8.61 5.33
C GLY A 70 -2.00 -9.49 6.44
N TYR A 71 -0.86 -10.13 6.20
CA TYR A 71 -0.17 -10.94 7.21
C TYR A 71 0.19 -10.15 8.47
N THR A 72 0.76 -8.95 8.35
CA THR A 72 1.16 -8.11 9.50
C THR A 72 -0.03 -7.61 10.30
N ASN A 73 -1.20 -7.47 9.67
CA ASN A 73 -2.43 -7.02 10.32
C ASN A 73 -3.35 -8.19 10.75
N GLY A 74 -2.95 -9.44 10.51
CA GLY A 74 -3.71 -10.63 10.92
C GLY A 74 -5.03 -10.82 10.16
N ILE A 75 -5.07 -10.42 8.89
CA ILE A 75 -6.24 -10.54 7.99
C ILE A 75 -6.21 -11.87 7.23
#